data_AF-A0A955B013-F1
#
_entry.id   AF-A0A955B013-F1
#
_cell.length_a   1.000
_cell.length_b   1.000
_cell.length_c   1.000
_cell.angle_alpha   90.00
_cell.angle_beta   90.00
_cell.angle_gamma   90.00
#
_symmetry.space_group_name_H-M   'P 1'
#
loop_
_entity.id
_entity.type
_entity.pdbx_description
1 polymer ?
#
loop_
_entity_poly.entity_id
_entity_poly.type
_entity_poly.pdbx_seq_one_letter_code
_entity_poly.pdbx_strand_id
1 'polypeptide(L)' 'GKGHGGSRVAVSIGEQEVEFTVEDTGHFQNFRVREIGEVTLPEPGVYRLRIKPINKAAGAVMDVRQVRLQRLGDA' A
#
# COMPACT_ATOMS: atom_id res chain seq x y z
N GLY A 1 16.82 6.42 1.65
CA GLY A 1 16.10 5.16 1.42
C GLY A 1 16.48 4.17 2.50
N LYS A 2 17.76 3.78 2.58
CA LYS A 2 18.29 2.92 3.64
C LYS A 2 17.88 3.41 5.03
N GLY A 3 17.42 2.49 5.87
CA GLY A 3 17.03 2.76 7.26
C GLY A 3 15.68 3.45 7.43
N HIS A 4 14.88 3.56 6.37
CA HIS A 4 13.54 4.19 6.44
C HIS A 4 12.37 3.19 6.43
N GLY A 5 12.64 1.87 6.45
CA GLY A 5 11.60 0.85 6.61
C GLY A 5 10.94 0.86 7.99
N GLY A 6 9.89 0.05 8.16
CA GLY A 6 9.23 -0.21 9.44
C GLY A 6 8.01 0.65 9.76
N SER A 7 7.64 1.62 8.92
CA SER A 7 6.38 2.35 9.06
C SER A 7 5.19 1.41 8.81
N ARG A 8 4.12 1.48 9.60
CA ARG A 8 2.85 0.78 9.31
C ARG A 8 1.91 1.70 8.55
N VAL A 9 1.26 1.13 7.55
CA VAL A 9 0.36 1.85 6.64
C VAL A 9 -0.92 1.05 6.49
N ALA A 10 -2.06 1.75 6.51
CA ALA A 10 -3.37 1.24 6.16
C ALA A 10 -3.74 1.66 4.73
N VAL A 11 -4.26 0.71 3.95
CA VAL A 11 -4.91 0.94 2.66
C VAL A 11 -6.37 0.57 2.77
N SER A 12 -7.26 1.52 2.47
CA SER A 12 -8.70 1.31 2.64
C SER A 12 -9.53 1.71 1.42
N ILE A 13 -10.60 0.93 1.20
CA ILE A 13 -11.65 1.19 0.22
C ILE A 13 -13.00 0.89 0.88
N GLY A 14 -13.86 1.90 1.01
CA GLY A 14 -15.09 1.78 1.79
C GLY A 14 -14.77 1.48 3.25
N GLU A 15 -15.32 0.38 3.78
CA GLU A 15 -15.10 -0.12 5.15
C GLU A 15 -13.99 -1.18 5.22
N GLN A 16 -13.45 -1.60 4.07
CA GLN A 16 -12.37 -2.58 4.02
C GLN A 16 -11.03 -1.88 4.23
N GLU A 17 -10.19 -2.47 5.07
CA GLU A 17 -8.86 -1.98 5.36
C GLU A 17 -7.84 -3.13 5.38
N VAL A 18 -6.68 -2.87 4.79
CA VAL A 18 -5.55 -3.78 4.73
C VAL A 18 -4.34 -3.04 5.24
N GLU A 19 -3.65 -3.61 6.21
CA GLU A 19 -2.44 -3.03 6.78
C GLU A 19 -1.18 -3.76 6.32
N PHE A 20 -0.09 -3.02 6.14
CA PHE A 20 1.23 -3.60 5.93
C PHE A 20 2.34 -2.77 6.57
N THR A 21 3.46 -3.44 6.83
CA THR A 21 4.70 -2.80 7.27
C THR A 21 5.57 -2.51 6.04
N VAL A 22 6.02 -1.27 5.90
CA VAL A 22 6.89 -0.82 4.81
C VAL A 22 8.26 -1.50 4.93
N GLU A 23 8.69 -2.17 3.86
CA GLU A 23 10.02 -2.77 3.74
C GLU A 23 11.11 -1.71 3.54
N ASP A 24 12.29 -1.92 4.10
CA ASP A 24 13.47 -1.13 3.72
C ASP A 24 14.00 -1.59 2.36
N THR A 25 13.97 -0.70 1.37
CA THR A 25 14.42 -0.98 0.00
C THR A 25 15.89 -0.62 -0.26
N GLY A 26 16.60 -0.07 0.74
CA GLY A 26 18.00 0.35 0.65
C GLY A 26 18.22 1.71 -0.01
N HIS A 27 17.47 2.09 -1.05
CA HIS A 27 17.50 3.43 -1.62
C HIS A 27 16.17 3.79 -2.29
N PHE A 28 15.88 5.10 -2.45
CA PHE A 28 14.56 5.59 -2.89
C PHE A 28 14.18 5.23 -4.34
N GLN A 29 15.17 4.83 -5.16
CA GLN A 29 14.93 4.42 -6.55
C GLN A 29 14.60 2.93 -6.69
N ASN A 30 14.79 2.13 -5.63
CA ASN A 30 14.53 0.70 -5.64
C ASN A 30 13.06 0.40 -5.29
N PHE A 31 12.17 0.57 -6.26
CA PHE A 31 10.74 0.29 -6.07
C PHE A 31 10.48 -1.21 -6.00
N ARG A 32 9.73 -1.65 -4.98
CA ARG A 32 9.29 -3.04 -4.81
C ARG A 32 7.78 -3.12 -5.00
N VAL A 33 7.35 -4.04 -5.88
CA VAL A 33 5.93 -4.40 -6.00
C VAL A 33 5.57 -5.28 -4.82
N ARG A 34 4.40 -5.04 -4.23
CA ARG A 34 3.88 -5.79 -3.10
C ARG A 34 2.39 -6.04 -3.30
N GLU A 35 2.00 -7.30 -3.24
CA GLU A 35 0.61 -7.68 -3.01
C GLU A 35 0.33 -7.50 -1.52
N ILE A 36 -0.63 -6.64 -1.19
CA ILE A 36 -0.93 -6.28 0.19
C ILE A 36 -2.20 -6.97 0.70
N GLY A 37 -3.12 -7.35 -0.19
CA GLY A 37 -4.36 -8.02 0.16
C GLY A 37 -5.41 -7.92 -0.94
N GLU A 38 -6.62 -8.36 -0.61
CA GLU A 38 -7.76 -8.41 -1.51
C GLU A 38 -8.88 -7.50 -1.01
N VAL A 39 -9.71 -7.02 -1.92
CA VAL A 39 -10.90 -6.21 -1.62
C VAL A 39 -12.06 -6.65 -2.48
N THR A 40 -13.26 -6.58 -1.93
CA THR A 40 -14.52 -6.82 -2.66
C THR A 40 -15.13 -5.48 -3.08
N LEU A 41 -15.41 -5.32 -4.37
CA LEU A 41 -16.18 -4.19 -4.89
C LEU A 41 -17.56 -4.72 -5.30
N PRO A 42 -18.59 -4.61 -4.44
CA PRO A 42 -19.85 -5.33 -4.63
C PRO A 42 -20.64 -4.81 -5.84
N GLU A 43 -20.55 -3.52 -6.12
CA GLU A 43 -21.29 -2.86 -7.19
C GLU A 43 -20.36 -2.09 -8.12
N PRO A 44 -20.67 -1.97 -9.42
CA PRO A 44 -19.97 -1.07 -10.32
C PRO A 44 -20.08 0.38 -9.84
N GLY A 45 -18.97 1.13 -9.89
CA GLY A 45 -19.00 2.54 -9.51
C GLY A 45 -17.64 3.14 -9.21
N VAL A 46 -17.68 4.37 -8.69
CA VAL A 46 -16.49 5.12 -8.29
C VAL A 46 -16.19 4.86 -6.82
N TYR A 47 -15.01 4.33 -6.56
CA TYR A 47 -14.50 4.07 -5.22
C TYR A 47 -13.32 4.99 -4.90
N ARG A 48 -13.16 5.32 -3.61
CA ARG A 48 -11.99 6.04 -3.12
C ARG A 48 -11.06 5.10 -2.38
N LEU A 49 -9.90 4.84 -2.98
CA LEU A 49 -8.78 4.19 -2.32
C LEU A 49 -7.97 5.23 -1.52
N ARG A 50 -7.71 4.93 -0.25
CA ARG A 50 -6.90 5.77 0.63
C ARG A 50 -5.69 4.98 1.11
N ILE A 51 -4.54 5.64 1.16
CA ILE A 51 -3.33 5.14 1.79
C ILE A 51 -3.01 6.10 2.92
N LYS A 52 -2.96 5.59 4.16
CA LYS A 52 -2.71 6.41 5.34
C LYS A 52 -1.64 5.78 6.22
N PRO A 53 -0.61 6.52 6.65
CA PRO A 53 0.30 6.03 7.68
C PRO A 53 -0.46 5.86 8.99
N ILE A 54 -0.26 4.71 9.63
CA ILE A 54 -0.67 4.48 11.03
C ILE A 54 0.40 5.08 11.94
N ASN A 55 1.67 4.85 11.60
CA ASN A 55 2.81 5.48 12.23
C ASN A 55 3.91 5.77 11.20
N LYS A 56 4.85 6.63 11.59
CA LYS A 56 6.06 6.92 10.81
C LYS A 56 7.28 6.46 11.60
N ALA A 57 7.97 5.44 11.11
CA ALA A 57 9.11 4.84 11.82
C ALA A 57 10.40 5.67 11.74
N ALA A 58 10.58 6.45 10.66
CA ALA A 58 11.82 7.18 10.39
C ALA A 58 11.55 8.54 9.73
N GLY A 59 12.51 9.06 8.96
CA GLY A 59 12.38 10.35 8.26
C GLY A 59 11.25 10.41 7.22
N ALA A 60 10.85 9.27 6.66
CA ALA A 60 9.80 9.14 5.63
C ALA A 60 8.94 7.90 5.91
N VAL A 61 7.71 7.88 5.38
CA VAL A 61 6.84 6.70 5.44
C VAL A 61 7.18 5.73 4.31
N MET A 62 6.98 6.17 3.06
CA MET A 62 7.33 5.45 1.81
C MET A 62 7.07 6.35 0.59
N ASP A 63 7.57 5.95 -0.57
CA ASP A 63 7.20 6.50 -1.88
C ASP A 63 6.28 5.52 -2.63
N VAL A 64 5.16 6.02 -3.19
CA VAL A 64 4.22 5.21 -3.97
C VAL A 64 4.22 5.66 -5.42
N ARG A 65 4.60 4.76 -6.34
CA ARG A 65 4.64 5.05 -7.77
C ARG A 65 3.37 4.63 -8.51
N GLN A 66 2.77 3.51 -8.10
CA GLN A 66 1.60 2.94 -8.75
C GLN A 66 0.80 2.13 -7.75
N VAL A 67 -0.53 2.19 -7.88
CA VAL A 67 -1.46 1.24 -7.27
C VAL A 67 -2.16 0.50 -8.40
N ARG A 68 -2.20 -0.82 -8.34
CA ARG A 68 -2.91 -1.68 -9.30
C ARG A 68 -3.98 -2.45 -8.56
N LEU A 69 -5.20 -2.41 -9.09
CA LEU A 69 -6.23 -3.38 -8.75
C LEU A 69 -6.22 -4.42 -9.87
N GLN A 70 -5.98 -5.67 -9.50
CA GLN A 70 -6.07 -6.82 -10.40
C GLN A 70 -7.26 -7.65 -9.96
N ARG A 71 -8.04 -8.12 -10.92
CA ARG A 71 -9.13 -9.05 -10.61
C ARG A 71 -8.51 -10.39 -10.23
N LEU A 72 -9.01 -10.98 -9.15
CA LEU A 72 -8.58 -12.32 -8.76
C LEU A 72 -8.93 -13.33 -9.85
N GLY A 73 -7.94 -14.10 -10.28
CA GLY A 73 -8.05 -15.08 -11.35
C GLY A 73 -7.58 -14.58 -12.73
N ASP A 74 -7.30 -13.29 -12.89
CA ASP A 74 -6.63 -12.77 -14.10
C ASP A 74 -5.11 -12.90 -13.91
N ALA A 75 -4.44 -13.71 -14.75
CA ALA A 75 -2.98 -13.89 -14.78
C ALA A 75 -2.33 -12.99 -15.84
#